data_AF-A0A934X0D5-F1
#
_entry.id   AF-A0A934X0D5-F1
#
_cell.length_a   1.000
_cell.length_b   1.000
_cell.length_c   1.000
_cell.angle_alpha   90.00
_cell.angle_beta   90.00
_cell.angle_gamma   90.00
#
_symmetry.space_group_name_H-M   'P 1'
#
loop_
_entity.id
_entity.type
_entity.pdbx_description
1 polymer ?
#
loop_
_entity_poly.entity_id
_entity_poly.type
_entity_poly.pdbx_seq_one_letter_code
_entity_poly.pdbx_strand_id
1 'polypeptide(L)'
;MVYRYTILLLFFFIPFCLVAQKRRGQPSKIHLSLFPGIGNSGVSELIRDYNLSLNLSSGVTGSVHGIELSLISSYNYQSFQGIQVSGFANISGANNILNPKEKLEETFRGFQFAGLMNKTFGDGTGWQLASFNIAESSFKGFQMALISNKARDMTGIQLAGLINSSVKGFGGIQMAPLFNYSGGQSYGMQIALFNYARSGGLINSRKTIFTDFYQIGLINFSKVNNGNQIGLINITEKNNGVPLGLINIDASHGNASFRATDMFLSNLAISTGSAFYTNLIQVGYNFSITGMPVWGLAYGLEKEWKNTDKNKLISLSLSLWQQKEKDEKLLEGPRILRTELIYGFKITKFRFLEIGAAFGYQLNESTALEPTLLPIGKVLPGFIMGIR
;
A
#
# COMPACT_ATOMS: atom_id res chain seq x y z
N MET A 1 18.00 -24.44 -29.12
CA MET A 1 17.13 -24.62 -27.94
C MET A 1 16.43 -23.30 -27.65
N VAL A 2 15.42 -22.95 -28.46
CA VAL A 2 14.01 -23.32 -28.33
C VAL A 2 13.32 -22.58 -27.17
N TYR A 3 12.80 -21.39 -27.50
CA TYR A 3 11.42 -20.97 -27.24
C TYR A 3 10.64 -21.82 -26.21
N ARG A 4 10.82 -21.57 -24.90
CA ARG A 4 10.05 -22.29 -23.86
C ARG A 4 9.51 -21.45 -22.70
N TYR A 5 9.52 -20.12 -22.79
CA TYR A 5 8.95 -19.28 -21.72
C TYR A 5 7.89 -18.26 -22.17
N THR A 6 7.39 -18.35 -23.40
CA THR A 6 6.34 -17.43 -23.92
C THR A 6 4.95 -18.06 -23.97
N ILE A 7 4.76 -19.28 -23.43
CA ILE A 7 3.45 -19.97 -23.40
C ILE A 7 3.19 -20.55 -22.00
N LEU A 8 3.18 -19.68 -20.98
CA LEU A 8 2.82 -20.07 -19.61
C LEU A 8 1.93 -19.02 -18.91
N LEU A 9 1.23 -18.20 -19.71
CA LEU A 9 0.18 -17.27 -19.25
C LEU A 9 -1.20 -17.56 -19.88
N LEU A 10 -1.31 -18.62 -20.68
CA LEU A 10 -2.55 -19.04 -21.39
C LEU A 10 -3.19 -20.32 -20.84
N PHE A 11 -2.74 -20.80 -19.67
CA PHE A 11 -3.20 -22.08 -19.10
C PHE A 11 -3.56 -22.02 -17.61
N PHE A 12 -4.03 -20.87 -17.09
CA PHE A 12 -4.86 -20.89 -15.88
C PHE A 12 -6.32 -21.12 -16.27
N PHE A 13 -6.58 -22.30 -16.84
CA PHE A 13 -7.92 -22.86 -16.97
C PHE A 13 -8.48 -23.08 -15.55
N ILE A 14 -9.51 -22.31 -15.21
CA ILE A 14 -10.86 -22.85 -15.01
C ILE A 14 -10.90 -24.12 -14.12
N PRO A 15 -11.56 -24.00 -12.95
CA PRO A 15 -12.66 -24.89 -12.67
C PRO A 15 -13.95 -24.09 -12.81
N PHE A 16 -14.54 -24.18 -14.00
CA PHE A 16 -15.98 -24.05 -14.21
C PHE A 16 -16.57 -25.28 -13.54
N CYS A 17 -16.57 -25.25 -12.21
CA CYS A 17 -17.43 -26.12 -11.45
C CYS A 17 -18.82 -25.51 -11.55
N LEU A 18 -19.49 -25.80 -12.67
CA LEU A 18 -20.94 -25.97 -12.73
C LEU A 18 -21.30 -27.14 -11.79
N VAL A 19 -21.10 -26.96 -10.49
CA VAL A 19 -21.71 -27.81 -9.48
C VAL A 19 -23.12 -27.27 -9.36
N ALA A 20 -23.99 -27.82 -10.20
CA ALA A 20 -25.42 -27.79 -9.99
C ALA A 20 -25.70 -28.57 -8.69
N GLN A 21 -25.68 -27.88 -7.55
CA GLN A 21 -26.14 -28.45 -6.30
C GLN A 21 -27.65 -28.62 -6.37
N LYS A 22 -28.08 -29.88 -6.36
CA LYS A 22 -29.46 -30.32 -6.48
C LYS A 22 -30.23 -30.05 -5.18
N ARG A 23 -31.13 -29.05 -5.13
CA ARG A 23 -32.21 -28.95 -4.13
C ARG A 23 -33.51 -28.31 -4.67
N ARG A 24 -34.61 -28.69 -4.01
CA ARG A 24 -36.04 -28.70 -4.41
C ARG A 24 -36.63 -27.34 -4.79
N GLY A 25 -37.26 -27.27 -5.97
CA GLY A 25 -38.27 -26.27 -6.29
C GLY A 25 -38.60 -26.13 -7.79
N GLN A 26 -39.44 -27.02 -8.34
CA GLN A 26 -40.06 -26.98 -9.69
C GLN A 26 -39.14 -26.86 -10.93
N PRO A 27 -39.56 -27.37 -12.12
CA PRO A 27 -38.70 -27.38 -13.31
C PRO A 27 -38.36 -25.96 -13.80
N SER A 28 -37.13 -25.83 -14.26
CA SER A 28 -36.48 -24.63 -14.77
C SER A 28 -37.37 -23.82 -15.71
N LYS A 29 -37.54 -22.53 -15.41
CA LYS A 29 -38.21 -21.59 -16.31
C LYS A 29 -37.18 -20.73 -17.03
N ILE A 30 -37.49 -20.41 -18.28
CA ILE A 30 -36.87 -19.30 -19.01
C ILE A 30 -37.61 -18.04 -18.56
N HIS A 31 -36.88 -17.01 -18.17
CA HIS A 31 -37.41 -15.68 -17.93
C HIS A 31 -37.23 -14.84 -19.18
N LEU A 32 -38.31 -14.26 -19.68
CA LEU A 32 -38.30 -13.31 -20.79
C LEU A 32 -39.03 -12.05 -20.31
N SER A 33 -38.35 -10.91 -20.35
CA SER A 33 -38.95 -9.61 -20.00
C SER A 33 -38.71 -8.56 -21.09
N LEU A 34 -39.73 -7.73 -21.34
CA LEU A 34 -39.62 -6.55 -22.20
C LEU A 34 -39.21 -5.34 -21.36
N PHE A 35 -39.87 -5.17 -20.21
CA PHE A 35 -39.64 -4.17 -19.17
C PHE A 35 -39.88 -4.82 -17.80
N PRO A 36 -39.36 -4.26 -16.70
CA PRO A 36 -39.66 -4.75 -15.36
C PRO A 36 -41.17 -4.95 -15.13
N GLY A 37 -41.59 -6.16 -14.75
CA GLY A 37 -42.99 -6.52 -14.54
C GLY A 37 -43.81 -6.81 -15.80
N ILE A 38 -43.25 -6.59 -17.00
CA ILE A 38 -43.84 -6.97 -18.30
C ILE A 38 -43.00 -8.10 -18.88
N GLY A 39 -43.33 -9.33 -18.46
CA GLY A 39 -42.63 -10.55 -18.84
C GLY A 39 -43.51 -11.78 -18.74
N ASN A 40 -42.93 -12.94 -19.00
CA ASN A 40 -43.64 -14.22 -18.99
C ASN A 40 -44.01 -14.73 -17.57
N SER A 41 -43.63 -13.99 -16.52
CA SER A 41 -43.81 -14.41 -15.12
C SER A 41 -44.44 -13.33 -14.22
N GLY A 42 -44.61 -12.10 -14.70
CA GLY A 42 -45.35 -11.01 -14.05
C GLY A 42 -44.84 -10.70 -12.63
N VAL A 43 -45.74 -10.41 -11.68
CA VAL A 43 -45.36 -10.04 -10.29
C VAL A 43 -44.55 -11.13 -9.57
N SER A 44 -44.73 -12.39 -9.96
CA SER A 44 -44.02 -13.52 -9.35
C SER A 44 -42.56 -13.67 -9.78
N GLU A 45 -42.04 -12.75 -10.59
CA GLU A 45 -40.65 -12.72 -11.04
C GLU A 45 -39.64 -12.58 -9.89
N LEU A 46 -39.98 -11.82 -8.84
CA LEU A 46 -39.13 -11.51 -7.68
C LEU A 46 -38.83 -12.70 -6.75
N ILE A 47 -39.60 -13.78 -6.83
CA ILE A 47 -39.55 -14.93 -5.91
C ILE A 47 -39.32 -16.27 -6.64
N ARG A 48 -39.04 -16.23 -7.94
CA ARG A 48 -38.78 -17.42 -8.76
C ARG A 48 -37.31 -17.54 -9.11
N ASP A 49 -36.91 -18.79 -9.31
CA ASP A 49 -35.60 -19.18 -9.81
C ASP A 49 -35.67 -19.53 -11.31
N TYR A 50 -34.69 -19.05 -12.07
CA TYR A 50 -34.58 -19.27 -13.50
C TYR A 50 -33.19 -19.82 -13.86
N ASN A 51 -33.08 -20.54 -14.97
CA ASN A 51 -31.77 -20.96 -15.51
C ASN A 51 -31.30 -20.06 -16.67
N LEU A 52 -32.26 -19.40 -17.33
CA LEU A 52 -32.02 -18.49 -18.43
C LEU A 52 -32.92 -17.26 -18.24
N SER A 53 -32.34 -16.07 -18.26
CA SER A 53 -33.05 -14.78 -18.16
C SER A 53 -32.61 -13.89 -19.33
N LEU A 54 -33.54 -13.52 -20.20
CA LEU A 54 -33.29 -12.62 -21.33
C LEU A 54 -34.20 -11.39 -21.18
N ASN A 55 -33.59 -10.22 -21.08
CA ASN A 55 -34.30 -8.97 -20.79
C ASN A 55 -34.02 -7.94 -21.89
N LEU A 56 -35.06 -7.51 -22.60
CA LEU A 56 -34.94 -6.49 -23.64
C LEU A 56 -34.61 -5.11 -23.05
N SER A 57 -34.95 -4.83 -21.80
CA SER A 57 -34.49 -3.63 -21.12
C SER A 57 -33.84 -3.98 -19.78
N SER A 58 -34.63 -3.97 -18.70
CA SER A 58 -34.19 -4.32 -17.36
C SER A 58 -34.95 -5.54 -16.85
N GLY A 59 -34.21 -6.56 -16.40
CA GLY A 59 -34.78 -7.75 -15.78
C GLY A 59 -34.83 -7.65 -14.27
N VAL A 60 -35.95 -8.07 -13.67
CA VAL A 60 -36.09 -8.24 -12.23
C VAL A 60 -36.42 -9.70 -11.99
N THR A 61 -35.58 -10.42 -11.26
CA THR A 61 -35.75 -11.86 -10.99
C THR A 61 -35.49 -12.17 -9.51
N GLY A 62 -35.97 -13.32 -9.02
CA GLY A 62 -35.63 -13.84 -7.71
C GLY A 62 -34.17 -14.30 -7.71
N SER A 63 -33.92 -15.47 -8.31
CA SER A 63 -32.57 -15.94 -8.61
C SER A 63 -32.39 -16.38 -10.05
N VAL A 64 -31.16 -16.30 -10.55
CA VAL A 64 -30.78 -16.93 -11.84
C VAL A 64 -29.58 -17.85 -11.63
N HIS A 65 -29.72 -19.11 -12.06
CA HIS A 65 -28.72 -20.17 -11.98
C HIS A 65 -28.31 -20.62 -13.41
N GLY A 66 -27.64 -19.75 -14.14
CA GLY A 66 -27.21 -20.03 -15.50
C GLY A 66 -26.79 -18.75 -16.24
N ILE A 67 -27.56 -18.37 -17.26
CA ILE A 67 -27.23 -17.21 -18.11
C ILE A 67 -28.27 -16.11 -17.91
N GLU A 68 -27.82 -14.89 -17.66
CA GLU A 68 -28.66 -13.70 -17.67
C GLU A 68 -28.08 -12.63 -18.59
N LEU A 69 -28.86 -12.22 -19.59
CA LEU A 69 -28.51 -11.19 -20.55
C LEU A 69 -29.56 -10.07 -20.50
N SER A 70 -29.13 -8.84 -20.28
CA SER A 70 -30.00 -7.66 -20.30
C SER A 70 -29.43 -6.55 -21.16
N LEU A 71 -30.26 -5.83 -21.92
CA LEU A 71 -29.76 -4.66 -22.66
C LEU A 71 -29.38 -3.50 -21.74
N ILE A 72 -30.14 -3.24 -20.68
CA ILE A 72 -29.88 -2.16 -19.73
C ILE A 72 -29.38 -2.73 -18.41
N SER A 73 -30.23 -3.41 -17.64
CA SER A 73 -29.83 -3.87 -16.31
C SER A 73 -30.41 -5.22 -15.91
N SER A 74 -29.77 -5.91 -14.98
CA SER A 74 -30.34 -7.06 -14.28
C SER A 74 -30.37 -6.82 -12.78
N TYR A 75 -31.45 -7.27 -12.15
CA TYR A 75 -31.67 -7.17 -10.72
C TYR A 75 -32.15 -8.51 -10.18
N ASN A 76 -31.29 -9.20 -9.43
CA ASN A 76 -31.63 -10.42 -8.73
C ASN A 76 -31.92 -10.10 -7.26
N TYR A 77 -33.18 -10.25 -6.86
CA TYR A 77 -33.63 -10.00 -5.50
C TYR A 77 -32.89 -10.92 -4.51
N GLN A 78 -32.75 -12.21 -4.82
CA GLN A 78 -32.11 -13.19 -3.96
C GLN A 78 -30.65 -13.44 -4.35
N SER A 79 -30.38 -14.11 -5.47
CA SER A 79 -29.01 -14.51 -5.81
C SER A 79 -28.76 -14.68 -7.30
N PHE A 80 -27.50 -14.62 -7.71
CA PHE A 80 -27.07 -14.94 -9.07
C PHE A 80 -25.95 -15.98 -9.06
N GLN A 81 -26.09 -17.02 -9.88
CA GLN A 81 -25.06 -18.03 -10.13
C GLN A 81 -24.90 -18.30 -11.63
N GLY A 82 -23.75 -17.98 -12.22
CA GLY A 82 -23.44 -18.28 -13.62
C GLY A 82 -22.79 -17.13 -14.40
N ILE A 83 -23.33 -16.77 -15.57
CA ILE A 83 -22.84 -15.67 -16.42
C ILE A 83 -23.92 -14.58 -16.55
N GLN A 84 -23.61 -13.38 -16.07
CA GLN A 84 -24.50 -12.22 -16.11
C GLN A 84 -23.87 -11.08 -16.92
N VAL A 85 -24.60 -10.58 -17.92
CA VAL A 85 -24.13 -9.51 -18.81
C VAL A 85 -25.24 -8.47 -18.97
N SER A 86 -24.95 -7.22 -18.64
CA SER A 86 -25.84 -6.08 -18.84
C SER A 86 -25.14 -4.89 -19.50
N GLY A 87 -25.87 -4.04 -20.23
CA GLY A 87 -25.31 -2.82 -20.80
C GLY A 87 -24.93 -1.76 -19.74
N PHE A 88 -25.73 -1.62 -18.69
CA PHE A 88 -25.57 -0.58 -17.67
C PHE A 88 -25.22 -1.16 -16.30
N ALA A 89 -26.08 -1.96 -15.68
CA ALA A 89 -25.84 -2.44 -14.32
C ALA A 89 -26.33 -3.87 -14.05
N ASN A 90 -25.57 -4.59 -13.22
CA ASN A 90 -26.01 -5.85 -12.63
C ASN A 90 -26.06 -5.71 -11.11
N ILE A 91 -27.15 -6.15 -10.49
CA ILE A 91 -27.34 -6.09 -9.04
C ILE A 91 -27.80 -7.47 -8.55
N SER A 92 -27.11 -8.02 -7.55
CA SER A 92 -27.49 -9.29 -6.91
C SER A 92 -27.57 -9.18 -5.39
N GLY A 93 -28.51 -9.92 -4.79
CA GLY A 93 -28.65 -10.00 -3.33
C GLY A 93 -29.45 -8.87 -2.70
N ALA A 94 -30.30 -8.18 -3.46
CA ALA A 94 -30.98 -6.99 -2.96
C ALA A 94 -31.90 -7.21 -1.74
N ASN A 95 -32.34 -8.46 -1.55
CA ASN A 95 -33.00 -8.95 -0.33
C ASN A 95 -32.22 -8.58 0.94
N ASN A 96 -30.88 -8.54 0.91
CA ASN A 96 -30.05 -8.19 2.07
C ASN A 96 -30.25 -6.74 2.55
N ILE A 97 -30.77 -5.85 1.70
CA ILE A 97 -31.18 -4.49 2.08
C ILE A 97 -32.69 -4.41 2.30
N LEU A 98 -33.48 -5.02 1.41
CA LEU A 98 -34.93 -4.87 1.43
C LEU A 98 -35.62 -5.71 2.52
N ASN A 99 -35.06 -6.85 2.88
CA ASN A 99 -35.53 -7.72 3.95
C ASN A 99 -34.36 -8.26 4.79
N PRO A 100 -33.75 -7.41 5.66
CA PRO A 100 -32.55 -7.77 6.41
C PRO A 100 -32.77 -8.92 7.41
N LYS A 101 -34.02 -9.28 7.72
CA LYS A 101 -34.35 -10.43 8.58
C LYS A 101 -34.09 -11.77 7.90
N GLU A 102 -34.10 -11.81 6.57
CA GLU A 102 -33.86 -13.01 5.76
C GLU A 102 -32.60 -12.87 4.93
N LYS A 103 -31.57 -12.21 5.50
CA LYS A 103 -30.32 -11.94 4.82
C LYS A 103 -29.67 -13.24 4.31
N LEU A 104 -29.35 -13.27 3.02
CA LEU A 104 -28.60 -14.34 2.38
C LEU A 104 -27.10 -14.11 2.57
N GLU A 105 -26.38 -15.17 2.91
CA GLU A 105 -24.92 -15.13 3.05
C GLU A 105 -24.25 -14.90 1.71
N GLU A 106 -24.36 -15.85 0.78
CA GLU A 106 -23.82 -15.74 -0.58
C GLU A 106 -24.92 -15.31 -1.56
N THR A 107 -24.64 -14.27 -2.35
CA THR A 107 -25.62 -13.70 -3.30
C THR A 107 -25.10 -13.57 -4.72
N PHE A 108 -23.81 -13.84 -4.93
CA PHE A 108 -23.20 -13.82 -6.25
C PHE A 108 -22.16 -14.94 -6.39
N ARG A 109 -22.27 -15.73 -7.46
CA ARG A 109 -21.26 -16.71 -7.83
C ARG A 109 -21.10 -16.81 -9.34
N GLY A 110 -19.94 -16.45 -9.89
CA GLY A 110 -19.65 -16.65 -11.31
C GLY A 110 -19.06 -15.43 -11.99
N PHE A 111 -19.57 -15.05 -13.15
CA PHE A 111 -19.06 -13.96 -13.97
C PHE A 111 -20.12 -12.87 -14.13
N GLN A 112 -19.74 -11.61 -13.88
CA GLN A 112 -20.59 -10.43 -13.99
C GLN A 112 -19.91 -9.38 -14.87
N PHE A 113 -20.58 -8.93 -15.92
CA PHE A 113 -20.15 -7.81 -16.76
C PHE A 113 -21.23 -6.75 -16.89
N ALA A 114 -20.89 -5.49 -16.61
CA ALA A 114 -21.76 -4.35 -16.82
C ALA A 114 -20.99 -3.15 -17.37
N GLY A 115 -21.57 -2.34 -18.25
CA GLY A 115 -20.88 -1.12 -18.73
C GLY A 115 -20.58 -0.12 -17.61
N LEU A 116 -21.54 0.10 -16.69
CA LEU A 116 -21.36 1.02 -15.57
C LEU A 116 -21.06 0.30 -14.26
N MET A 117 -21.95 -0.57 -13.76
CA MET A 117 -21.87 -1.03 -12.37
C MET A 117 -22.22 -2.50 -12.16
N ASN A 118 -21.36 -3.22 -11.44
CA ASN A 118 -21.75 -4.48 -10.78
C ASN A 118 -21.88 -4.25 -9.28
N LYS A 119 -22.99 -4.70 -8.69
CA LYS A 119 -23.22 -4.60 -7.25
C LYS A 119 -23.69 -5.92 -6.64
N THR A 120 -23.06 -6.31 -5.54
CA THR A 120 -23.41 -7.51 -4.76
C THR A 120 -23.58 -7.14 -3.29
N PHE A 121 -24.72 -7.49 -2.70
CA PHE A 121 -25.03 -7.13 -1.31
C PHE A 121 -24.64 -8.19 -0.26
N GLY A 122 -24.60 -9.46 -0.63
CA GLY A 122 -24.04 -10.54 0.19
C GLY A 122 -22.60 -10.85 -0.20
N ASP A 123 -22.11 -11.99 0.28
CA ASP A 123 -20.83 -12.51 -0.13
C ASP A 123 -20.86 -12.89 -1.62
N GLY A 124 -19.74 -12.66 -2.29
CA GLY A 124 -19.59 -12.87 -3.72
C GLY A 124 -18.35 -13.69 -4.05
N THR A 125 -18.46 -14.64 -4.97
CA THR A 125 -17.33 -15.42 -5.47
C THR A 125 -17.26 -15.38 -6.99
N GLY A 126 -16.15 -14.90 -7.57
CA GLY A 126 -15.92 -14.97 -9.01
C GLY A 126 -15.36 -13.70 -9.62
N TRP A 127 -15.90 -13.28 -10.77
CA TRP A 127 -15.37 -12.23 -11.63
C TRP A 127 -16.38 -11.09 -11.78
N GLN A 128 -15.96 -9.85 -11.51
CA GLN A 128 -16.75 -8.65 -11.76
C GLN A 128 -15.97 -7.68 -12.65
N LEU A 129 -16.55 -7.33 -13.79
CA LEU A 129 -15.99 -6.42 -14.79
C LEU A 129 -16.99 -5.28 -15.04
N ALA A 130 -16.63 -4.04 -14.69
CA ALA A 130 -17.47 -2.86 -14.94
C ALA A 130 -16.70 -1.53 -14.91
N SER A 131 -17.38 -0.39 -14.96
CA SER A 131 -16.76 0.88 -14.56
C SER A 131 -16.59 0.98 -13.03
N PHE A 132 -17.56 0.43 -12.30
CA PHE A 132 -17.59 0.36 -10.84
C PHE A 132 -17.99 -1.04 -10.39
N ASN A 133 -17.15 -1.73 -9.62
CA ASN A 133 -17.54 -2.97 -8.94
C ASN A 133 -17.69 -2.71 -7.45
N ILE A 134 -18.84 -3.10 -6.87
CA ILE A 134 -19.17 -2.86 -5.46
C ILE A 134 -19.65 -4.17 -4.82
N ALA A 135 -18.88 -4.70 -3.89
CA ALA A 135 -19.30 -5.76 -2.98
C ALA A 135 -19.50 -5.19 -1.57
N GLU A 136 -20.74 -5.17 -1.08
CA GLU A 136 -21.08 -4.65 0.26
C GLU A 136 -20.72 -5.63 1.39
N SER A 137 -20.32 -6.85 1.04
CA SER A 137 -19.83 -7.91 1.95
C SER A 137 -18.46 -8.45 1.49
N SER A 138 -18.15 -9.71 1.80
CA SER A 138 -16.90 -10.35 1.43
C SER A 138 -16.90 -10.71 -0.05
N PHE A 139 -15.83 -10.42 -0.77
CA PHE A 139 -15.67 -10.82 -2.15
C PHE A 139 -14.40 -11.65 -2.35
N LYS A 140 -14.56 -12.82 -2.96
CA LYS A 140 -13.46 -13.72 -3.30
C LYS A 140 -13.34 -13.89 -4.80
N GLY A 141 -12.24 -13.43 -5.39
CA GLY A 141 -11.97 -13.62 -6.81
C GLY A 141 -11.34 -12.41 -7.49
N PHE A 142 -11.86 -12.02 -8.65
CA PHE A 142 -11.30 -11.01 -9.53
C PHE A 142 -12.27 -9.86 -9.75
N GLN A 143 -11.88 -8.64 -9.38
CA GLN A 143 -12.61 -7.41 -9.72
C GLN A 143 -11.75 -6.55 -10.64
N MET A 144 -12.25 -6.24 -11.83
CA MET A 144 -11.62 -5.31 -12.76
C MET A 144 -12.58 -4.16 -13.06
N ALA A 145 -12.15 -2.94 -12.77
CA ALA A 145 -12.95 -1.75 -12.97
C ALA A 145 -12.25 -0.69 -13.82
N LEU A 146 -13.00 0.02 -14.66
CA LEU A 146 -12.47 1.20 -15.36
C LEU A 146 -12.14 2.33 -14.36
N ILE A 147 -12.95 2.50 -13.31
CA ILE A 147 -12.80 3.61 -12.35
C ILE A 147 -12.44 3.05 -10.98
N SER A 148 -13.33 2.26 -10.36
CA SER A 148 -13.05 1.75 -9.02
C SER A 148 -13.64 0.39 -8.67
N ASN A 149 -12.90 -0.34 -7.85
CA ASN A 149 -13.39 -1.53 -7.14
C ASN A 149 -13.54 -1.22 -5.66
N LYS A 150 -14.65 -1.67 -5.08
CA LYS A 150 -14.91 -1.60 -3.65
C LYS A 150 -15.40 -2.96 -3.16
N ALA A 151 -14.81 -3.44 -2.09
CA ALA A 151 -15.31 -4.59 -1.34
C ALA A 151 -15.28 -4.28 0.16
N ARG A 152 -16.14 -4.92 0.95
CA ARG A 152 -16.02 -4.81 2.41
C ARG A 152 -14.81 -5.59 2.90
N ASP A 153 -14.67 -6.83 2.47
CA ASP A 153 -13.50 -7.68 2.66
C ASP A 153 -13.14 -8.29 1.31
N MET A 154 -11.87 -8.25 0.91
CA MET A 154 -11.44 -8.71 -0.41
C MET A 154 -10.40 -9.81 -0.26
N THR A 155 -10.63 -10.95 -0.92
CA THR A 155 -9.60 -11.97 -1.15
C THR A 155 -9.45 -12.26 -2.64
N GLY A 156 -8.31 -11.92 -3.23
CA GLY A 156 -8.02 -12.14 -4.64
C GLY A 156 -7.39 -10.92 -5.31
N ILE A 157 -7.86 -10.54 -6.50
CA ILE A 157 -7.26 -9.47 -7.30
C ILE A 157 -8.27 -8.35 -7.52
N GLN A 158 -7.89 -7.11 -7.23
CA GLN A 158 -8.61 -5.89 -7.62
C GLN A 158 -7.73 -5.03 -8.54
N LEU A 159 -8.17 -4.85 -9.78
CA LEU A 159 -7.54 -3.97 -10.78
C LEU A 159 -8.49 -2.82 -11.11
N ALA A 160 -8.10 -1.59 -10.84
CA ALA A 160 -8.92 -0.42 -11.16
C ALA A 160 -8.15 0.60 -11.98
N GLY A 161 -8.83 1.31 -12.87
CA GLY A 161 -8.21 2.43 -13.59
C GLY A 161 -7.87 3.62 -12.69
N LEU A 162 -8.49 3.77 -11.51
CA LEU A 162 -8.12 4.80 -10.53
C LEU A 162 -7.98 4.27 -9.10
N ILE A 163 -8.99 3.59 -8.55
CA ILE A 163 -9.05 3.33 -7.09
C ILE A 163 -9.48 1.90 -6.76
N ASN A 164 -8.75 1.22 -5.87
CA ASN A 164 -9.27 0.04 -5.18
C ASN A 164 -9.49 0.32 -3.69
N SER A 165 -10.56 -0.24 -3.13
CA SER A 165 -10.90 -0.10 -1.72
C SER A 165 -11.37 -1.41 -1.10
N SER A 166 -10.80 -1.74 0.05
CA SER A 166 -11.28 -2.80 0.93
C SER A 166 -11.45 -2.27 2.35
N VAL A 167 -12.68 -2.33 2.88
CA VAL A 167 -13.03 -1.58 4.11
C VAL A 167 -12.52 -2.26 5.38
N LYS A 168 -12.62 -3.58 5.48
CA LYS A 168 -12.32 -4.38 6.67
C LYS A 168 -11.06 -5.23 6.55
N GLY A 169 -10.66 -5.59 5.34
CA GLY A 169 -9.52 -6.49 5.13
C GLY A 169 -9.25 -6.69 3.65
N PHE A 170 -8.00 -7.00 3.34
CA PHE A 170 -7.55 -7.26 1.98
C PHE A 170 -6.50 -8.37 1.98
N GLY A 171 -6.67 -9.35 1.09
CA GLY A 171 -5.73 -10.42 0.84
C GLY A 171 -5.55 -10.65 -0.64
N GLY A 172 -4.34 -10.44 -1.18
CA GLY A 172 -4.02 -10.74 -2.58
C GLY A 172 -3.35 -9.58 -3.30
N ILE A 173 -3.86 -9.14 -4.46
CA ILE A 173 -3.26 -8.05 -5.26
C ILE A 173 -4.26 -6.91 -5.49
N GLN A 174 -3.88 -5.69 -5.09
CA GLN A 174 -4.59 -4.44 -5.35
C GLN A 174 -3.69 -3.58 -6.23
N MET A 175 -4.15 -3.25 -7.43
CA MET A 175 -3.40 -2.42 -8.36
C MET A 175 -4.30 -1.34 -8.96
N ALA A 176 -3.89 -0.09 -8.81
CA ALA A 176 -4.55 1.04 -9.44
C ALA A 176 -3.52 2.17 -9.64
N PRO A 177 -3.64 3.00 -10.68
CA PRO A 177 -2.73 4.12 -10.87
C PRO A 177 -2.73 5.12 -9.71
N LEU A 178 -3.90 5.45 -9.14
CA LEU A 178 -4.01 6.53 -8.15
C LEU A 178 -3.95 6.02 -6.71
N PHE A 179 -4.91 5.20 -6.28
CA PHE A 179 -5.09 4.91 -4.85
C PHE A 179 -5.48 3.45 -4.57
N ASN A 180 -4.78 2.81 -3.62
CA ASN A 180 -5.26 1.57 -2.99
C ASN A 180 -5.51 1.80 -1.50
N TYR A 181 -6.65 1.32 -1.01
CA TYR A 181 -7.06 1.44 0.39
C TYR A 181 -7.40 0.10 1.01
N SER A 182 -6.85 -0.15 2.20
CA SER A 182 -7.29 -1.22 3.09
C SER A 182 -7.48 -0.71 4.51
N GLY A 183 -8.72 -0.77 5.01
CA GLY A 183 -9.10 -0.25 6.33
C GLY A 183 -8.85 -1.23 7.49
N GLY A 184 -8.34 -2.44 7.22
CA GLY A 184 -8.06 -3.43 8.27
C GLY A 184 -6.79 -4.23 8.00
N GLN A 185 -6.83 -5.53 8.28
CA GLN A 185 -5.68 -6.42 8.12
C GLN A 185 -5.44 -6.70 6.64
N SER A 186 -4.19 -6.53 6.22
CA SER A 186 -3.79 -6.60 4.81
C SER A 186 -2.63 -7.58 4.62
N TYR A 187 -2.70 -8.42 3.58
CA TYR A 187 -1.60 -9.29 3.13
C TYR A 187 -1.59 -9.36 1.60
N GLY A 188 -0.43 -9.64 1.02
CA GLY A 188 -0.20 -9.57 -0.43
C GLY A 188 0.34 -8.20 -0.86
N MET A 189 -0.12 -7.65 -1.99
CA MET A 189 0.51 -6.50 -2.65
C MET A 189 -0.47 -5.36 -2.93
N GLN A 190 -0.06 -4.13 -2.64
CA GLN A 190 -0.69 -2.90 -3.09
C GLN A 190 0.28 -2.13 -4.01
N ILE A 191 -0.17 -1.78 -5.21
CA ILE A 191 0.62 -1.05 -6.21
C ILE A 191 -0.20 0.15 -6.72
N ALA A 192 0.21 1.36 -6.34
CA ALA A 192 -0.42 2.63 -6.75
C ALA A 192 0.51 3.82 -6.45
N LEU A 193 0.20 5.02 -6.97
CA LEU A 193 0.88 6.23 -6.51
C LEU A 193 0.74 6.41 -4.99
N PHE A 194 -0.44 6.12 -4.44
CA PHE A 194 -0.74 6.23 -3.02
C PHE A 194 -1.33 4.93 -2.49
N ASN A 195 -0.67 4.32 -1.51
CA ASN A 195 -1.18 3.12 -0.83
C ASN A 195 -1.47 3.41 0.63
N TYR A 196 -2.64 3.00 1.11
CA TYR A 196 -3.03 3.07 2.51
C TYR A 196 -3.39 1.68 3.03
N ALA A 197 -2.80 1.28 4.16
CA ALA A 197 -3.20 0.11 4.91
C ALA A 197 -3.31 0.41 6.40
N ARG A 198 -4.37 -0.04 7.07
CA ARG A 198 -4.44 0.11 8.53
C ARG A 198 -3.42 -0.80 9.23
N SER A 199 -3.39 -2.08 8.85
CA SER A 199 -2.46 -3.07 9.40
C SER A 199 -1.94 -3.95 8.28
N GLY A 200 -0.66 -3.83 7.94
CA GLY A 200 0.00 -4.57 6.88
C GLY A 200 0.84 -5.73 7.40
N GLY A 201 0.65 -6.92 6.85
CA GLY A 201 1.43 -8.12 7.14
C GLY A 201 1.00 -8.82 8.44
N LEU A 202 1.18 -10.15 8.46
CA LEU A 202 0.86 -10.98 9.61
C LEU A 202 2.06 -11.11 10.57
N ILE A 203 1.78 -11.01 11.87
CA ILE A 203 2.78 -11.28 12.92
C ILE A 203 2.91 -12.81 13.07
N ASN A 204 4.14 -13.33 13.18
CA ASN A 204 4.45 -14.75 13.44
C ASN A 204 3.92 -15.78 12.42
N SER A 205 3.64 -15.36 11.18
CA SER A 205 3.26 -16.29 10.12
C SER A 205 4.47 -16.66 9.25
N ARG A 206 4.42 -17.82 8.59
CA ARG A 206 5.43 -18.17 7.57
C ARG A 206 5.40 -17.10 6.48
N LYS A 207 6.50 -16.37 6.34
CA LYS A 207 6.68 -15.33 5.33
C LYS A 207 6.84 -15.96 3.96
N THR A 208 5.92 -15.63 3.06
CA THR A 208 5.92 -15.99 1.64
C THR A 208 5.50 -14.75 0.88
N ILE A 209 5.73 -14.69 -0.44
CA ILE A 209 5.30 -13.52 -1.24
C ILE A 209 3.78 -13.27 -1.18
N PHE A 210 2.99 -14.31 -0.85
CA PHE A 210 1.52 -14.24 -0.71
C PHE A 210 1.04 -13.93 0.71
N THR A 211 1.86 -14.17 1.73
CA THR A 211 1.52 -13.92 3.16
C THR A 211 2.19 -12.68 3.71
N ASP A 212 3.31 -12.27 3.10
CA ASP A 212 3.92 -10.97 3.33
C ASP A 212 3.07 -9.87 2.72
N PHE A 213 3.25 -8.67 3.24
CA PHE A 213 2.60 -7.48 2.72
C PHE A 213 3.61 -6.57 2.03
N TYR A 214 3.29 -6.11 0.83
CA TYR A 214 4.11 -5.18 0.04
C TYR A 214 3.27 -3.97 -0.36
N GLN A 215 3.75 -2.77 -0.06
CA GLN A 215 3.23 -1.53 -0.62
C GLN A 215 4.28 -0.93 -1.57
N ILE A 216 3.91 -0.73 -2.83
CA ILE A 216 4.80 -0.18 -3.86
C ILE A 216 4.13 1.05 -4.46
N GLY A 217 4.76 2.21 -4.31
CA GLY A 217 4.14 3.47 -4.70
C GLY A 217 4.98 4.71 -4.50
N LEU A 218 4.45 5.88 -4.86
CA LEU A 218 5.10 7.15 -4.53
C LEU A 218 5.04 7.39 -3.02
N ILE A 219 3.86 7.20 -2.44
CA ILE A 219 3.60 7.37 -1.02
C ILE A 219 2.92 6.12 -0.47
N ASN A 220 3.53 5.50 0.54
CA ASN A 220 2.96 4.38 1.27
C ASN A 220 2.66 4.79 2.71
N PHE A 221 1.44 4.57 3.15
CA PHE A 221 1.02 4.80 4.53
C PHE A 221 0.56 3.50 5.17
N SER A 222 1.04 3.25 6.38
CA SER A 222 0.53 2.17 7.24
C SER A 222 0.38 2.62 8.69
N LYS A 223 -0.72 2.30 9.38
CA LYS A 223 -0.76 2.55 10.84
C LYS A 223 0.11 1.52 11.59
N VAL A 224 0.01 0.24 11.20
CA VAL A 224 0.94 -0.81 11.64
C VAL A 224 1.53 -1.49 10.41
N ASN A 225 2.85 -1.47 10.25
CA ASN A 225 3.53 -2.16 9.16
C ASN A 225 4.39 -3.31 9.68
N ASN A 226 4.08 -4.55 9.29
CA ASN A 226 4.92 -5.73 9.47
C ASN A 226 5.48 -6.26 8.14
N GLY A 227 5.25 -5.53 7.04
CA GLY A 227 5.62 -5.89 5.68
C GLY A 227 6.71 -4.99 5.10
N ASN A 228 6.78 -4.94 3.78
CA ASN A 228 7.75 -4.14 3.04
C ASN A 228 7.04 -2.95 2.38
N GLN A 229 7.63 -1.77 2.47
CA GLN A 229 7.18 -0.60 1.74
C GLN A 229 8.29 -0.17 0.80
N ILE A 230 7.95 0.15 -0.45
CA ILE A 230 8.88 0.62 -1.47
C ILE A 230 8.28 1.87 -2.08
N GLY A 231 8.91 3.02 -1.86
CA GLY A 231 8.40 4.27 -2.39
C GLY A 231 9.26 5.48 -2.12
N LEU A 232 8.86 6.64 -2.64
CA LEU A 232 9.56 7.88 -2.34
C LEU A 232 9.39 8.25 -0.87
N ILE A 233 8.16 8.13 -0.36
CA ILE A 233 7.79 8.45 1.01
C ILE A 233 7.06 7.25 1.64
N ASN A 234 7.58 6.75 2.75
CA ASN A 234 6.94 5.72 3.56
C ASN A 234 6.60 6.30 4.93
N ILE A 235 5.35 6.21 5.36
CA ILE A 235 4.87 6.76 6.62
C ILE A 235 4.25 5.64 7.42
N THR A 236 4.75 5.44 8.64
CA THR A 236 4.21 4.41 9.54
C THR A 236 4.12 4.89 10.99
N GLU A 237 3.05 4.57 11.72
CA GLU A 237 3.02 4.86 13.18
C GLU A 237 3.81 3.82 13.98
N LYS A 238 3.63 2.52 13.65
CA LYS A 238 4.39 1.41 14.24
C LYS A 238 4.95 0.50 13.16
N ASN A 239 6.27 0.47 13.01
CA ASN A 239 6.94 -0.29 11.97
C ASN A 239 7.80 -1.43 12.53
N ASN A 240 7.43 -2.66 12.18
CA ASN A 240 8.25 -3.86 12.37
C ASN A 240 8.78 -4.40 11.02
N GLY A 241 8.43 -3.72 9.93
CA GLY A 241 8.75 -4.09 8.56
C GLY A 241 9.92 -3.31 7.98
N VAL A 242 10.17 -3.49 6.68
CA VAL A 242 11.26 -2.82 5.95
C VAL A 242 10.68 -1.73 5.05
N PRO A 243 10.86 -0.44 5.37
CA PRO A 243 10.55 0.64 4.45
C PRO A 243 11.79 0.98 3.62
N LEU A 244 11.67 0.91 2.30
CA LEU A 244 12.67 1.34 1.33
C LEU A 244 12.18 2.62 0.67
N GLY A 245 12.84 3.74 0.94
CA GLY A 245 12.46 5.02 0.36
C GLY A 245 13.39 6.17 0.68
N LEU A 246 13.23 7.27 -0.05
CA LEU A 246 13.97 8.51 0.19
C LEU A 246 13.54 9.16 1.51
N ILE A 247 12.29 9.01 1.91
CA ILE A 247 11.82 9.53 3.19
C ILE A 247 11.02 8.43 3.87
N ASN A 248 11.44 8.04 5.07
CA ASN A 248 10.77 7.05 5.89
C ASN A 248 10.46 7.71 7.24
N ILE A 249 9.19 8.03 7.46
CA ILE A 249 8.73 8.65 8.69
C ILE A 249 8.10 7.55 9.54
N ASP A 250 8.66 7.36 10.73
CA ASP A 250 8.17 6.36 11.68
C ASP A 250 8.17 6.95 13.09
N ALA A 251 7.01 6.90 13.75
CA ALA A 251 6.87 7.38 15.11
C ALA A 251 7.56 6.48 16.15
N SER A 252 7.89 5.23 15.80
CA SER A 252 8.42 4.23 16.75
C SER A 252 9.95 4.21 16.88
N HIS A 253 10.71 4.75 15.92
CA HIS A 253 12.19 4.77 15.96
C HIS A 253 12.80 6.17 15.75
N GLY A 254 12.03 7.23 16.03
CA GLY A 254 12.50 8.60 15.97
C GLY A 254 13.45 8.96 17.12
N ASN A 255 14.56 9.64 16.84
CA ASN A 255 15.47 10.19 17.86
C ASN A 255 15.93 11.60 17.46
N ALA A 256 16.33 12.39 18.46
CA ALA A 256 16.99 13.68 18.27
C ALA A 256 18.24 13.73 19.14
N SER A 257 19.32 14.30 18.64
CA SER A 257 20.59 14.43 19.36
C SER A 257 21.22 15.80 19.10
N PHE A 258 21.84 16.34 20.14
CA PHE A 258 22.66 17.54 20.07
C PHE A 258 24.14 17.13 20.08
N ARG A 259 24.89 17.52 19.06
CA ARG A 259 26.27 17.06 18.86
C ARG A 259 27.21 18.24 18.61
N ALA A 260 28.40 18.18 19.18
CA ALA A 260 29.56 18.95 18.75
C ALA A 260 30.45 18.08 17.88
N THR A 261 30.88 18.60 16.74
CA THR A 261 31.72 17.90 15.76
C THR A 261 32.87 18.78 15.30
N ASP A 262 33.82 18.19 14.58
CA ASP A 262 34.90 18.89 13.88
C ASP A 262 34.42 19.88 12.81
N MET A 263 33.24 19.67 12.21
CA MET A 263 32.67 20.61 11.21
C MET A 263 31.86 21.72 11.85
N PHE A 264 31.09 21.41 12.90
CA PHE A 264 30.18 22.34 13.54
C PHE A 264 30.17 22.13 15.05
N LEU A 265 30.33 23.19 15.83
CA LEU A 265 30.27 23.12 17.30
C LEU A 265 28.86 22.85 17.82
N SER A 266 27.82 23.21 17.07
CA SER A 266 26.42 23.01 17.45
C SER A 266 25.67 22.32 16.32
N ASN A 267 25.33 21.04 16.50
CA ASN A 267 24.54 20.26 15.56
C ASN A 267 23.28 19.75 16.22
N LEU A 268 22.17 19.80 15.49
CA LEU A 268 20.96 19.06 15.77
C LEU A 268 20.83 17.95 14.72
N ALA A 269 20.78 16.71 15.17
CA ALA A 269 20.62 15.54 14.34
C ALA A 269 19.32 14.81 14.68
N ILE A 270 18.43 14.67 13.70
CA ILE A 270 17.13 14.01 13.81
C ILE A 270 17.15 12.77 12.93
N SER A 271 16.89 11.61 13.54
CA SER A 271 16.76 10.33 12.85
C SER A 271 15.30 9.88 12.85
N THR A 272 14.75 9.51 11.70
CA THR A 272 13.39 8.93 11.59
C THR A 272 13.33 7.82 10.55
N GLY A 273 12.63 6.73 10.82
CA GLY A 273 12.54 5.56 9.94
C GLY A 273 12.39 4.27 10.72
N SER A 274 12.87 3.15 10.21
CA SER A 274 12.61 1.84 10.85
C SER A 274 13.79 1.35 11.70
N ALA A 275 13.57 0.25 12.42
CA ALA A 275 14.64 -0.55 12.99
C ALA A 275 15.68 -1.01 11.95
N PHE A 276 15.34 -1.08 10.66
CA PHE A 276 16.28 -1.48 9.61
C PHE A 276 17.25 -0.36 9.24
N TYR A 277 16.77 0.86 9.07
CA TYR A 277 17.56 2.08 8.96
C TYR A 277 16.64 3.30 9.14
N THR A 278 17.24 4.42 9.52
CA THR A 278 16.60 5.72 9.66
C THR A 278 17.17 6.69 8.62
N ASN A 279 16.34 7.63 8.17
CA ASN A 279 16.83 8.83 7.49
C ASN A 279 17.35 9.77 8.56
N LEU A 280 18.51 10.34 8.32
CA LEU A 280 19.21 11.25 9.20
C LEU A 280 19.20 12.64 8.58
N ILE A 281 18.61 13.59 9.28
CA ILE A 281 18.62 15.02 8.92
C ILE A 281 19.46 15.74 9.96
N GLN A 282 20.45 16.50 9.51
CA GLN A 282 21.32 17.25 10.42
C GLN A 282 21.37 18.73 10.04
N VAL A 283 21.43 19.59 11.06
CA VAL A 283 21.66 21.02 10.91
C VAL A 283 22.82 21.40 11.82
N GLY A 284 23.86 21.99 11.25
CA GLY A 284 25.06 22.44 11.96
C GLY A 284 25.20 23.96 11.92
N TYR A 285 25.69 24.56 13.01
CA TYR A 285 25.98 25.99 13.12
C TYR A 285 27.29 26.23 13.88
N ASN A 286 28.09 27.20 13.40
CA ASN A 286 29.25 27.72 14.12
C ASN A 286 29.01 29.20 14.47
N PHE A 287 29.21 29.54 15.75
CA PHE A 287 29.10 30.92 16.23
C PHE A 287 30.32 31.76 15.81
N SER A 288 30.36 32.14 14.53
CA SER A 288 31.30 33.11 13.95
C SER A 288 32.77 32.85 14.28
N ILE A 289 33.22 31.61 14.12
CA ILE A 289 34.64 31.26 14.26
C ILE A 289 35.31 31.43 12.90
N THR A 290 36.35 32.26 12.86
CA THR A 290 37.13 32.56 11.66
C THR A 290 37.70 31.27 11.07
N GLY A 291 37.45 31.02 9.78
CA GLY A 291 37.95 29.84 9.06
C GLY A 291 37.08 28.59 9.15
N MET A 292 35.88 28.66 9.75
CA MET A 292 34.90 27.57 9.73
C MET A 292 33.62 27.93 8.96
N PRO A 293 32.92 26.94 8.39
CA PRO A 293 31.60 27.17 7.77
C PRO A 293 30.61 27.78 8.76
N VAL A 294 29.76 28.69 8.30
CA VAL A 294 28.79 29.39 9.16
C VAL A 294 27.67 28.44 9.60
N TRP A 295 27.10 27.72 8.64
CA TRP A 295 26.10 26.68 8.90
C TRP A 295 26.10 25.62 7.79
N GLY A 296 25.44 24.50 8.05
CA GLY A 296 25.29 23.42 7.08
C GLY A 296 24.06 22.56 7.32
N LEU A 297 23.63 21.88 6.27
CA LEU A 297 22.53 20.92 6.30
C LEU A 297 23.01 19.59 5.76
N ALA A 298 22.51 18.50 6.34
CA ALA A 298 22.82 17.16 5.90
C ALA A 298 21.57 16.32 5.74
N TYR A 299 21.61 15.45 4.74
CA TYR A 299 20.67 14.35 4.59
C TYR A 299 21.45 13.05 4.42
N GLY A 300 21.02 11.99 5.10
CA GLY A 300 21.72 10.72 5.12
C GLY A 300 20.89 9.57 5.61
N LEU A 301 21.56 8.43 5.76
CA LEU A 301 21.02 7.21 6.34
C LEU A 301 21.80 6.87 7.60
N GLU A 302 21.11 6.39 8.63
CA GLU A 302 21.72 5.90 9.87
C GLU A 302 21.17 4.51 10.19
N LYS A 303 22.08 3.63 10.62
CA LYS A 303 21.76 2.33 11.17
C LYS A 303 22.20 2.29 12.62
N GLU A 304 21.28 1.90 13.50
CA GLU A 304 21.55 1.77 14.92
C GLU A 304 21.36 0.31 15.39
N TRP A 305 22.26 -0.11 16.28
CA TRP A 305 22.19 -1.37 17.01
C TRP A 305 22.21 -1.07 18.51
N LYS A 306 21.22 -1.57 19.25
CA LYS A 306 21.16 -1.48 20.72
C LYS A 306 21.44 -2.84 21.34
N ASN A 307 22.09 -2.86 22.51
CA ASN A 307 22.17 -4.09 23.30
C ASN A 307 20.77 -4.48 23.85
N THR A 308 20.65 -5.72 24.34
CA THR A 308 19.41 -6.29 24.91
C THR A 308 18.77 -5.42 26.00
N ASP A 309 19.58 -4.84 26.89
CA ASP A 309 19.15 -3.99 28.01
C ASP A 309 18.86 -2.54 27.59
N LYS A 310 19.08 -2.20 26.31
CA LYS A 310 18.93 -0.86 25.73
C LYS A 310 19.69 0.22 26.51
N ASN A 311 20.84 -0.14 27.08
CA ASN A 311 21.71 0.78 27.82
C ASN A 311 22.94 1.23 27.00
N LYS A 312 23.22 0.56 25.89
CA LYS A 312 24.33 0.86 24.97
C LYS A 312 23.82 0.79 23.53
N LEU A 313 24.37 1.64 22.69
CA LEU A 313 24.10 1.67 21.25
C LEU A 313 25.40 1.86 20.45
N ILE A 314 25.39 1.34 19.23
CA ILE A 314 26.33 1.69 18.18
C ILE A 314 25.49 2.22 17.01
N SER A 315 25.82 3.38 16.46
CA SER A 315 25.24 3.86 15.21
C SER A 315 26.31 4.08 14.14
N LEU A 316 25.96 3.73 12.91
CA LEU A 316 26.75 4.00 11.71
C LEU A 316 25.88 4.85 10.79
N SER A 317 26.37 6.02 10.41
CA SER A 317 25.66 6.92 9.49
C SER A 317 26.50 7.23 8.25
N LEU A 318 25.81 7.53 7.15
CA LEU A 318 26.37 8.09 5.93
C LEU A 318 25.49 9.27 5.53
N SER A 319 26.06 10.47 5.43
CA SER A 319 25.31 11.70 5.15
C SER A 319 26.03 12.58 4.15
N LEU A 320 25.26 13.25 3.29
CA LEU A 320 25.76 14.29 2.40
C LEU A 320 25.48 15.65 3.04
N TRP A 321 26.55 16.38 3.37
CA TRP A 321 26.50 17.74 3.89
C TRP A 321 26.62 18.77 2.78
N GLN A 322 25.79 19.80 2.82
CA GLN A 322 25.96 21.05 2.09
C GLN A 322 26.24 22.17 3.09
N GLN A 323 27.38 22.82 2.94
CA GLN A 323 27.83 23.88 3.85
C GLN A 323 27.65 25.26 3.21
N LYS A 324 27.48 26.27 4.06
CA LYS A 324 27.56 27.69 3.68
C LYS A 324 28.71 28.35 4.41
N GLU A 325 29.58 28.97 3.62
CA GLU A 325 30.63 29.86 4.09
C GLU A 325 30.16 31.32 4.10
N LYS A 326 30.95 32.20 4.72
CA LYS A 326 30.55 33.58 5.01
C LYS A 326 30.23 34.38 3.74
N ASP A 327 31.02 34.20 2.69
CA ASP A 327 30.99 35.00 1.46
C ASP A 327 30.49 34.21 0.22
N GLU A 328 30.05 32.96 0.41
CA GLU A 328 29.54 32.09 -0.67
C GLU A 328 28.02 31.87 -0.58
N LYS A 329 27.40 31.65 -1.74
CA LYS A 329 26.01 31.17 -1.80
C LYS A 329 25.95 29.71 -1.35
N LEU A 330 24.83 29.33 -0.74
CA LEU A 330 24.65 27.99 -0.16
C LEU A 330 24.92 26.84 -1.14
N LEU A 331 24.47 26.96 -2.39
CA LEU A 331 24.62 25.89 -3.40
C LEU A 331 26.03 25.80 -3.99
N GLU A 332 26.85 26.83 -3.75
CA GLU A 332 28.23 26.96 -4.24
C GLU A 332 29.25 26.51 -3.19
N GLY A 333 28.85 26.42 -1.92
CA GLY A 333 29.73 25.99 -0.83
C GLY A 333 30.10 24.50 -0.85
N PRO A 334 30.99 24.07 0.06
CA PRO A 334 31.49 22.70 0.12
C PRO A 334 30.40 21.65 0.34
N ARG A 335 30.55 20.54 -0.39
CA ARG A 335 29.77 19.31 -0.27
C ARG A 335 30.64 18.20 0.27
N ILE A 336 30.24 17.63 1.40
CA ILE A 336 31.03 16.61 2.09
C ILE A 336 30.19 15.36 2.27
N LEU A 337 30.68 14.23 1.74
CA LEU A 337 30.15 12.92 2.09
C LEU A 337 30.78 12.49 3.41
N ARG A 338 29.99 12.38 4.47
CA ARG A 338 30.45 12.11 5.83
C ARG A 338 29.89 10.81 6.37
N THR A 339 30.78 9.93 6.79
CA THR A 339 30.47 8.70 7.51
C THR A 339 30.74 8.91 8.99
N GLU A 340 29.82 8.51 9.88
CA GLU A 340 29.98 8.65 11.33
C GLU A 340 29.77 7.30 12.02
N LEU A 341 30.67 6.94 12.93
CA LEU A 341 30.55 5.78 13.79
C LEU A 341 30.46 6.26 15.24
N ILE A 342 29.29 6.11 15.84
CA ILE A 342 28.99 6.62 17.17
C ILE A 342 28.76 5.45 18.12
N TYR A 343 29.40 5.50 19.29
CA TYR A 343 29.10 4.67 20.43
C TYR A 343 28.35 5.51 21.47
N GLY A 344 27.18 5.04 21.88
CA GLY A 344 26.35 5.70 22.88
C GLY A 344 26.17 4.83 24.12
N PHE A 345 26.25 5.44 25.30
CA PHE A 345 25.90 4.78 26.56
C PHE A 345 24.92 5.63 27.38
N LYS A 346 23.98 4.93 27.99
CA LYS A 346 22.89 5.53 28.75
C LYS A 346 23.42 6.10 30.06
N ILE A 347 23.27 7.40 30.26
CA ILE A 347 23.67 8.08 31.51
C ILE A 347 22.46 8.25 32.44
N THR A 348 21.30 8.58 31.88
CA THR A 348 20.06 8.73 32.65
C THR A 348 18.93 7.92 32.03
N LYS A 349 17.76 7.89 32.66
CA LYS A 349 16.59 7.19 32.13
C LYS A 349 16.24 7.62 30.69
N PHE A 350 16.53 8.88 30.34
CA PHE A 350 16.13 9.53 29.10
C PHE A 350 17.29 9.99 28.20
N ARG A 351 18.55 9.92 28.66
CA ARG A 351 19.68 10.48 27.91
C ARG A 351 20.82 9.51 27.68
N PHE A 352 21.40 9.57 26.48
CA PHE A 352 22.65 8.90 26.11
C PHE A 352 23.75 9.94 25.92
N LEU A 353 24.95 9.62 26.39
CA LEU A 353 26.15 10.29 25.92
C LEU A 353 26.66 9.55 24.70
N GLU A 354 26.89 10.30 23.63
CA GLU A 354 27.37 9.84 22.34
C GLU A 354 28.83 10.28 22.17
N ILE A 355 29.69 9.34 21.81
CA ILE A 355 31.08 9.61 21.44
C ILE A 355 31.35 8.87 20.14
N GLY A 356 31.94 9.52 19.15
CA GLY A 356 32.12 8.93 17.84
C GLY A 356 33.32 9.45 17.08
N ALA A 357 33.68 8.70 16.05
CA ALA A 357 34.62 9.11 15.03
C ALA A 357 33.85 9.37 13.73
N ALA A 358 34.36 10.30 12.91
CA ALA A 358 33.81 10.60 11.61
C ALA A 358 34.89 10.58 10.53
N PHE A 359 34.46 10.34 9.30
CA PHE A 359 35.28 10.41 8.11
C PHE A 359 34.53 11.24 7.07
N GLY A 360 35.06 12.40 6.70
CA GLY A 360 34.54 13.25 5.63
C GLY A 360 35.33 13.06 4.33
N TYR A 361 34.64 13.05 3.19
CA TYR A 361 35.22 13.11 1.86
C TYR A 361 34.61 14.28 1.09
N GLN A 362 35.43 15.23 0.67
CA GLN A 362 34.97 16.43 -0.02
C GLN A 362 34.75 16.19 -1.51
N LEU A 363 33.58 16.58 -2.01
CA LEU A 363 33.11 16.29 -3.36
C LEU A 363 33.35 17.44 -4.37
N ASN A 364 33.49 18.67 -3.91
CA ASN A 364 33.73 19.86 -4.74
C ASN A 364 34.77 20.79 -4.14
N GLU A 365 35.46 21.54 -4.99
CA GLU A 365 36.34 22.63 -4.60
C GLU A 365 35.49 23.85 -4.25
N SER A 366 35.79 24.51 -3.13
CA SER A 366 35.26 25.83 -2.80
C SER A 366 36.30 26.87 -3.19
N THR A 367 35.84 27.98 -3.76
CA THR A 367 36.67 29.01 -4.38
C THR A 367 37.08 30.14 -3.43
N ALA A 368 36.56 30.17 -2.20
CA ALA A 368 36.60 31.37 -1.35
C ALA A 368 37.72 31.46 -0.30
N LEU A 369 38.61 30.48 -0.18
CA LEU A 369 39.79 30.59 0.71
C LEU A 369 41.03 30.08 -0.03
N GLU A 370 42.05 30.92 -0.20
CA GLU A 370 43.42 30.46 -0.42
C GLU A 370 44.13 30.30 0.95
N PRO A 371 44.81 29.16 1.22
CA PRO A 371 44.71 27.92 0.48
C PRO A 371 43.33 27.31 0.77
N THR A 372 42.72 26.70 -0.25
CA THR A 372 41.50 25.91 -0.10
C THR A 372 41.68 25.04 1.12
N LEU A 373 40.83 25.20 2.14
CA LEU A 373 41.03 24.47 3.41
C LEU A 373 41.25 22.98 3.12
N LEU A 374 40.63 22.44 2.06
CA LEU A 374 40.97 21.13 1.48
C LEU A 374 40.68 21.07 -0.06
N PRO A 375 41.58 20.50 -0.87
CA PRO A 375 41.32 20.08 -2.25
C PRO A 375 40.24 18.98 -2.33
N ILE A 376 39.59 18.86 -3.50
CA ILE A 376 38.72 17.71 -3.83
C ILE A 376 39.47 16.40 -3.55
N GLY A 377 38.76 15.44 -2.94
CA GLY A 377 39.30 14.11 -2.73
C GLY A 377 40.10 13.89 -1.45
N LYS A 378 40.18 14.88 -0.55
CA LYS A 378 40.79 14.69 0.78
C LYS A 378 39.83 14.01 1.76
N VAL A 379 40.42 13.14 2.60
CA VAL A 379 39.76 12.48 3.72
C VAL A 379 39.99 13.29 5.00
N LEU A 380 38.92 13.50 5.76
CA LEU A 380 38.91 14.24 7.02
C LEU A 380 38.59 13.31 8.19
N PRO A 381 39.54 13.02 9.09
CA PRO A 381 39.18 12.41 10.37
C PRO A 381 38.45 13.45 11.22
N GLY A 382 37.37 13.01 11.86
CA GLY A 382 36.54 13.84 12.70
C GLY A 382 36.21 13.18 14.02
N PHE A 383 35.80 13.99 15.00
CA PHE A 383 35.36 13.52 16.31
C PHE A 383 33.97 14.07 16.59
N ILE A 384 33.17 13.26 17.28
CA ILE A 384 31.80 13.59 17.64
C ILE A 384 31.65 13.38 19.13
N MET A 385 31.07 14.38 19.79
CA MET A 385 30.56 14.22 21.16
C MET A 385 29.18 14.83 21.23
N GLY A 386 28.22 14.12 21.81
CA GLY A 386 26.85 14.60 21.83
C GLY A 386 26.02 14.00 22.94
N ILE A 387 24.83 14.57 23.11
CA ILE A 387 23.82 14.05 24.01
C ILE A 387 22.56 13.81 23.19
N ARG A 388 22.00 12.63 23.37
CA ARG A 388 20.70 12.22 22.83
C ARG A 388 19.68 12.16 23.95
#